data_AF-A0A9D5EWV3-F1
#
_entry.id   AF-A0A9D5EWV3-F1
#
_cell.length_a   1.000
_cell.length_b   1.000
_cell.length_c   1.000
_cell.angle_alpha   90.00
_cell.angle_beta   90.00
_cell.angle_gamma   90.00
#
_symmetry.space_group_name_H-M   'P 1'
#
loop_
_entity.id
_entity.type
_entity.pdbx_description
1 polymer ?
#
loop_
_entity_poly.entity_id
_entity_poly.type
_entity_poly.pdbx_seq_one_letter_code
_entity_poly.pdbx_strand_id
1 'polypeptide(L)'
;MASNRSPLIVTRDTRAWQFQVWASFGVAVFLCATGLAYLPGQALDRAFMVMGYVFCLSTVFVLSKAVRDGHQAALAGVPETPMWRLVVWGGFAVAMGLTGWGLLRMEINDTYRAYLGVSWLYLVTSAFTLAKTLRDRHEADLSEARVRGEMAGRQQALNERAASAE
;
A
#
# COMPACT_ATOMS: atom_id res chain seq x y z
N MET A 1 34.59 21.09 17.36
CA MET A 1 33.55 21.15 16.31
C MET A 1 32.31 20.44 16.82
N ALA A 2 31.29 21.21 17.22
CA ALA A 2 30.02 20.66 17.70
C ALA A 2 29.23 20.10 16.51
N SER A 3 28.95 18.79 16.50
CA SER A 3 28.07 18.15 15.54
C SER A 3 26.64 18.62 15.81
N ASN A 4 26.09 19.42 14.89
CA ASN A 4 24.68 19.81 14.90
C ASN A 4 23.84 18.57 14.55
N ARG A 5 23.52 17.75 15.57
CA ARG A 5 22.59 16.62 15.42
C ARG A 5 21.19 17.19 15.47
N SER A 6 20.64 17.50 14.30
CA SER A 6 19.23 17.82 14.15
C SER A 6 18.39 16.77 14.89
N PRO A 7 17.46 17.14 15.78
CA PRO A 7 16.53 16.18 16.33
C PRO A 7 15.76 15.60 15.15
N LEU A 8 15.92 14.30 14.90
CA LEU A 8 15.09 13.59 13.93
C LEU A 8 13.67 13.62 14.48
N ILE A 9 12.89 14.61 14.04
CA ILE A 9 11.47 14.70 14.31
C ILE A 9 10.83 13.51 13.60
N VAL A 10 10.53 12.45 14.36
CA VAL A 10 9.70 11.35 13.91
C VAL A 10 8.27 11.87 13.88
N THR A 11 7.88 12.48 12.75
CA THR A 11 6.50 12.90 12.53
C THR A 11 5.65 11.66 12.38
N ARG A 12 4.86 11.38 13.41
CA ARG A 12 3.88 10.30 13.37
C ARG A 12 2.66 10.78 12.59
N ASP A 13 2.24 10.00 11.59
CA ASP A 13 0.91 10.21 11.02
C ASP A 13 -0.14 10.07 12.12
N THR A 14 -1.00 11.08 12.26
CA THR A 14 -2.00 11.14 13.31
C THR A 14 -3.00 9.98 13.11
N ARG A 15 -3.38 9.30 14.19
CA ARG A 15 -4.37 8.20 14.16
C ARG A 15 -5.67 8.57 13.43
N ALA A 16 -6.05 9.85 13.45
CA ALA A 16 -7.17 10.40 12.71
C ALA A 16 -7.03 10.27 11.18
N TRP A 17 -5.84 10.54 10.63
CA TRP A 17 -5.58 10.40 9.19
C TRP A 17 -5.64 8.93 8.75
N GLN A 18 -5.10 8.03 9.57
CA GLN A 18 -5.17 6.58 9.31
C GLN A 18 -6.62 6.08 9.30
N PHE A 19 -7.45 6.58 10.21
CA PHE A 19 -8.87 6.25 10.25
C PHE A 19 -9.61 6.76 8.99
N GLN A 20 -9.25 7.95 8.50
CA GLN A 20 -9.79 8.50 7.25
C GLN A 20 -9.44 7.64 6.02
N VAL A 21 -8.19 7.16 5.92
CA VAL A 21 -7.76 6.28 4.83
C VAL A 21 -8.52 4.95 4.87
N TRP A 22 -8.65 4.35 6.06
CA TRP A 22 -9.42 3.13 6.25
C TRP A 22 -10.91 3.31 5.93
N ALA A 23 -11.50 4.43 6.35
CA ALA A 23 -12.88 4.77 6.03
C ALA A 23 -13.08 4.91 4.52
N SER A 24 -12.20 5.62 3.82
CA SER A 24 -12.25 5.80 2.35
C SER A 24 -12.14 4.46 1.62
N PHE A 25 -11.22 3.60 2.06
CA PHE A 25 -11.08 2.25 1.50
C PHE A 25 -12.33 1.40 1.74
N GLY A 26 -12.89 1.44 2.96
CA GLY A 26 -14.14 0.73 3.28
C GLY A 26 -15.31 1.19 2.42
N VAL A 27 -15.44 2.51 2.21
CA VAL A 27 -16.46 3.09 1.32
C VAL A 27 -16.25 2.64 -0.13
N ALA A 28 -15.00 2.60 -0.61
CA ALA A 28 -14.70 2.13 -1.96
C ALA A 28 -15.09 0.65 -2.17
N VAL A 29 -14.71 -0.21 -1.22
CA VAL A 29 -15.09 -1.64 -1.25
C VAL A 29 -16.60 -1.79 -1.20
N PHE A 30 -17.29 -1.02 -0.37
CA PHE A 30 -18.75 -1.06 -0.25
C PHE A 30 -19.45 -0.61 -1.53
N LEU A 31 -18.99 0.48 -2.16
CA LEU A 31 -19.52 0.98 -3.44
C LEU A 31 -19.35 -0.04 -4.56
N CYS A 32 -18.18 -0.69 -4.65
CA CYS A 32 -17.94 -1.76 -5.61
C CYS A 32 -18.81 -2.99 -5.29
N ALA A 33 -18.82 -3.47 -4.05
CA ALA A 33 -19.62 -4.64 -3.66
C ALA A 33 -21.11 -4.43 -3.95
N THR A 34 -21.64 -3.25 -3.64
CA THR A 34 -23.03 -2.88 -3.95
C THR A 34 -23.25 -2.81 -5.47
N GLY A 35 -22.32 -2.20 -6.21
CA GLY A 35 -22.35 -2.15 -7.68
C GLY A 35 -22.41 -3.52 -8.34
N LEU A 36 -21.61 -4.48 -7.84
CA LEU A 36 -21.59 -5.85 -8.36
C LEU A 36 -22.81 -6.67 -7.89
N ALA A 37 -23.33 -6.41 -6.69
CA ALA A 37 -24.51 -7.11 -6.16
C ALA A 37 -25.79 -6.78 -6.96
N TYR A 38 -25.95 -5.52 -7.38
CA TYR A 38 -27.12 -5.05 -8.12
C TYR A 38 -27.04 -5.23 -9.63
N LEU A 39 -25.97 -5.85 -10.14
CA LEU A 39 -25.69 -5.91 -11.57
C LEU A 39 -26.69 -6.79 -12.34
N PRO A 40 -27.59 -6.32 -13.21
CA PRO A 40 -28.45 -7.21 -14.00
C PRO A 40 -27.63 -7.88 -15.10
N GLY A 41 -27.28 -9.15 -14.95
CA GLY A 41 -26.36 -9.87 -15.85
C GLY A 41 -26.24 -11.33 -15.44
N GLN A 42 -25.72 -12.18 -16.33
CA GLN A 42 -25.56 -13.60 -16.06
C GLN A 42 -24.64 -13.80 -14.83
N ALA A 43 -24.94 -14.81 -14.00
CA ALA A 43 -24.16 -15.07 -12.78
C ALA A 43 -22.66 -15.29 -13.08
N LEU A 44 -22.34 -15.82 -14.26
CA LEU A 44 -20.97 -16.05 -14.72
C LEU A 44 -20.20 -14.74 -14.93
N ASP A 45 -20.80 -13.74 -15.57
CA ASP A 45 -20.17 -12.43 -15.81
C ASP A 45 -19.94 -11.68 -14.50
N ARG A 46 -20.91 -11.75 -13.58
CA ARG A 46 -20.78 -11.17 -12.24
C ARG A 46 -19.64 -11.82 -11.46
N ALA A 47 -19.57 -13.16 -11.46
CA ALA A 47 -18.51 -13.89 -10.79
C ALA A 47 -17.12 -13.57 -11.38
N PHE A 48 -17.02 -13.50 -12.71
CA PHE A 48 -15.80 -13.09 -13.39
C PHE A 48 -15.37 -11.67 -12.97
N MET A 49 -16.31 -10.74 -12.85
CA MET A 49 -16.06 -9.38 -12.37
C MET A 49 -15.55 -9.34 -10.93
N VAL A 50 -16.21 -10.07 -10.01
CA VAL A 50 -15.75 -10.14 -8.60
C VAL A 50 -14.31 -10.66 -8.54
N MET A 51 -14.02 -11.75 -9.26
CA MET A 51 -12.68 -12.33 -9.31
C MET A 51 -11.65 -11.34 -9.89
N GLY A 52 -12.01 -10.61 -10.94
CA GLY A 52 -11.16 -9.56 -11.54
C GLY A 52 -10.83 -8.42 -10.57
N TYR A 53 -11.83 -7.92 -9.83
CA TYR A 53 -11.63 -6.85 -8.84
C TYR A 53 -10.76 -7.32 -7.67
N VAL A 54 -10.98 -8.53 -7.16
CA VAL A 54 -10.16 -9.12 -6.08
C VAL A 54 -8.72 -9.36 -6.56
N PHE A 55 -8.56 -9.84 -7.79
CA PHE A 55 -7.24 -10.01 -8.39
C PHE A 55 -6.53 -8.67 -8.57
N CYS A 56 -7.22 -7.64 -9.06
CA CYS A 56 -6.70 -6.28 -9.19
C CYS A 56 -6.27 -5.69 -7.84
N LEU A 57 -7.09 -5.86 -6.79
CA LEU A 57 -6.69 -5.48 -5.42
C LEU A 57 -5.41 -6.20 -4.98
N SER A 58 -5.31 -7.50 -5.26
CA SER A 58 -4.12 -8.29 -4.91
C SER A 58 -2.88 -7.80 -5.64
N THR A 59 -2.97 -7.49 -6.94
CA THR A 59 -1.83 -6.98 -7.73
C THR A 59 -1.39 -5.58 -7.29
N VAL A 60 -2.30 -4.73 -6.81
CA VAL A 60 -1.96 -3.44 -6.20
C VAL A 60 -1.07 -3.61 -4.97
N PHE A 61 -1.39 -4.56 -4.08
CA PHE A 61 -0.56 -4.84 -2.91
C PHE A 61 0.80 -5.42 -3.29
N VAL A 62 0.84 -6.34 -4.27
CA VAL A 62 2.11 -6.90 -4.79
C VAL A 62 2.97 -5.80 -5.41
N LEU A 63 2.38 -4.89 -6.19
CA LEU A 63 3.08 -3.74 -6.76
C LEU A 63 3.62 -2.82 -5.68
N SER A 64 2.81 -2.49 -4.67
CA SER A 64 3.27 -1.67 -3.54
C SER A 64 4.42 -2.33 -2.78
N LYS A 65 4.38 -3.65 -2.61
CA LYS A 65 5.48 -4.42 -2.00
C LYS A 65 6.73 -4.39 -2.87
N ALA A 66 6.61 -4.66 -4.17
CA ALA A 66 7.77 -4.64 -5.07
C ALA A 66 8.44 -3.27 -5.17
N VAL A 67 7.65 -2.18 -5.12
CA VAL A 67 8.20 -0.81 -5.07
C VAL A 67 8.95 -0.56 -3.76
N ARG A 68 8.46 -1.10 -2.63
CA ARG A 68 9.18 -1.05 -1.35
C ARG A 68 10.48 -1.84 -1.44
N ASP A 69 10.43 -3.07 -1.92
CA ASP A 69 11.60 -3.94 -2.03
C ASP A 69 12.67 -3.26 -2.93
N GLY A 70 12.24 -2.62 -4.02
CA GLY A 70 13.08 -1.79 -4.90
C GLY A 70 13.75 -0.59 -4.23
N HIS A 71 13.02 0.16 -3.39
CA HIS A 71 13.60 1.26 -2.61
C HIS A 71 14.63 0.74 -1.59
N GLN A 72 14.38 -0.41 -0.96
CA GLN A 72 15.29 -0.97 0.03
C GLN A 72 16.59 -1.49 -0.58
N ALA A 73 16.54 -2.14 -1.75
CA ALA A 73 17.77 -2.57 -2.42
C ALA A 73 18.60 -1.39 -2.95
N ALA A 74 17.95 -0.32 -3.42
CA ALA A 74 18.63 0.91 -3.82
C ALA A 74 19.39 1.55 -2.66
N LEU A 75 18.81 1.58 -1.45
CA LEU A 75 19.47 2.05 -0.23
C LEU A 75 20.62 1.11 0.21
N ALA A 76 20.49 -0.20 -0.02
CA ALA A 76 21.50 -1.19 0.32
C ALA A 76 22.64 -1.30 -0.72
N GLY A 77 22.58 -0.54 -1.82
CA GLY A 77 23.58 -0.58 -2.89
C GLY A 77 23.58 -1.87 -3.73
N VAL A 78 22.51 -2.68 -3.63
CA VAL A 78 22.37 -3.91 -4.42
C VAL A 78 21.65 -3.56 -5.72
N PRO A 79 22.22 -3.87 -6.90
CA PRO A 79 21.55 -3.63 -8.18
C PRO A 79 20.23 -4.40 -8.23
N GLU A 80 19.12 -3.68 -8.32
CA GLU A 80 17.81 -4.26 -8.56
C GLU A 80 17.81 -5.03 -9.89
N THR A 81 17.34 -6.28 -9.87
CA THR A 81 17.25 -7.07 -11.10
C THR A 81 16.09 -6.53 -11.94
N PRO A 82 16.33 -5.98 -13.15
CA PRO A 82 15.28 -5.34 -13.95
C PRO A 82 14.12 -6.28 -14.31
N MET A 83 14.36 -7.60 -14.26
CA MET A 83 13.37 -8.65 -14.51
C MET A 83 12.22 -8.66 -13.50
N TRP A 84 12.50 -8.48 -12.19
CA TRP A 84 11.46 -8.49 -11.15
C TRP A 84 10.46 -7.34 -11.34
N ARG A 85 10.97 -6.14 -11.62
CA ARG A 85 10.13 -4.96 -11.86
C ARG A 85 9.20 -5.14 -13.06
N LEU A 86 9.69 -5.76 -14.13
CA LEU A 86 8.88 -6.06 -15.32
C LEU A 86 7.75 -7.06 -15.03
N VAL A 87 8.01 -8.10 -14.24
CA VAL A 87 6.99 -9.10 -13.86
C VAL A 87 5.86 -8.44 -13.07
N VAL A 88 6.19 -7.56 -12.12
CA VAL A 88 5.19 -6.95 -11.25
C VAL A 88 4.37 -5.88 -11.99
N TRP A 89 5.02 -5.03 -12.78
CA TRP A 89 4.31 -4.08 -13.65
C TRP A 89 3.48 -4.77 -14.71
N GLY A 90 4.00 -5.86 -15.30
CA GLY A 90 3.28 -6.70 -16.24
C GLY A 90 2.04 -7.32 -15.62
N GLY A 91 2.15 -7.92 -14.43
CA GLY A 91 1.01 -8.51 -13.72
C GLY A 91 -0.07 -7.48 -13.36
N PHE A 92 0.32 -6.28 -12.93
CA PHE A 92 -0.62 -5.19 -12.68
C PHE A 92 -1.31 -4.71 -13.96
N ALA A 93 -0.55 -4.50 -15.05
CA ALA A 93 -1.11 -4.10 -16.35
C ALA A 93 -2.07 -5.15 -16.91
N VAL A 94 -1.75 -6.43 -16.78
CA VAL A 94 -2.62 -7.53 -17.18
C VAL A 94 -3.89 -7.57 -16.33
N ALA A 95 -3.80 -7.37 -15.00
CA ALA A 95 -4.98 -7.31 -14.14
C ALA A 95 -5.90 -6.12 -14.49
N MET A 96 -5.31 -4.95 -14.71
CA MET A 96 -6.04 -3.74 -15.14
C MET A 96 -6.70 -3.95 -16.50
N GLY A 97 -5.95 -4.52 -17.45
CA GLY A 97 -6.41 -4.82 -18.80
C GLY A 97 -7.53 -5.85 -18.82
N LEU A 98 -7.41 -6.95 -18.08
CA LEU A 98 -8.44 -7.99 -18.00
C LEU A 98 -9.73 -7.47 -17.34
N THR A 99 -9.60 -6.68 -16.28
CA THR A 99 -10.77 -6.10 -15.59
C THR A 99 -11.47 -5.07 -16.48
N GLY A 100 -10.71 -4.19 -17.14
CA GLY A 100 -11.25 -3.22 -18.09
C GLY A 100 -11.87 -3.88 -19.33
N TRP A 101 -11.21 -4.90 -19.89
CA TRP A 101 -11.71 -5.67 -21.01
C TRP A 101 -13.00 -6.41 -20.67
N GLY A 102 -13.07 -7.04 -19.50
CA GLY A 102 -14.30 -7.65 -18.99
C GLY A 102 -15.45 -6.64 -18.88
N LEU A 103 -15.14 -5.38 -18.53
CA LEU A 103 -16.14 -4.33 -18.34
C LEU A 103 -16.67 -3.82 -19.69
N LEU A 104 -15.81 -3.78 -20.71
CA LEU A 104 -16.16 -3.39 -22.07
C LEU A 104 -16.96 -4.47 -22.81
N ARG A 105 -16.73 -5.76 -22.49
CA ARG A 105 -17.45 -6.90 -23.10
C ARG A 105 -18.87 -7.08 -22.57
N MET A 106 -19.23 -6.45 -21.46
CA MET A 106 -20.53 -6.63 -20.83
C MET A 106 -21.55 -5.66 -21.45
N GLU A 107 -22.56 -6.19 -22.13
CA GLU A 107 -23.71 -5.42 -22.64
C GLU A 107 -24.65 -5.05 -21.48
N ILE A 108 -24.22 -4.09 -20.66
CA ILE A 108 -25.04 -3.46 -19.62
C ILE A 108 -25.31 -2.01 -20.04
N ASN A 109 -26.43 -1.49 -19.54
CA ASN A 109 -26.78 -0.07 -19.59
C ASN A 109 -25.57 0.84 -19.26
N ASP A 110 -25.31 1.83 -20.12
CA ASP A 110 -24.07 2.63 -20.10
C ASP A 110 -23.78 3.28 -18.75
N THR A 111 -24.84 3.68 -18.03
CA THR A 111 -24.75 4.28 -16.70
C THR A 111 -24.14 3.33 -15.66
N TYR A 112 -24.52 2.04 -15.68
CA TYR A 112 -23.98 1.05 -14.74
C TYR A 112 -22.52 0.72 -15.06
N ARG A 113 -22.17 0.65 -16.35
CA ARG A 113 -20.79 0.43 -16.79
C ARG A 113 -19.89 1.58 -16.33
N ALA A 114 -20.35 2.82 -16.46
CA ALA A 114 -19.63 4.00 -15.98
C ALA A 114 -19.47 3.98 -14.46
N TYR A 115 -20.55 3.68 -13.71
CA TYR A 115 -20.49 3.58 -12.25
C TYR A 115 -19.49 2.53 -11.79
N LEU A 116 -19.53 1.33 -12.38
CA LEU A 116 -18.56 0.26 -12.06
C LEU A 116 -17.12 0.70 -12.37
N GLY A 117 -16.89 1.27 -13.55
CA GLY A 117 -15.55 1.74 -13.94
C GLY A 117 -14.99 2.79 -12.99
N VAL A 118 -15.80 3.76 -12.58
CA VAL A 118 -15.38 4.79 -11.61
C VAL A 118 -15.15 4.18 -10.22
N SER A 119 -16.06 3.32 -9.76
CA SER A 119 -15.93 2.66 -8.45
C SER A 119 -14.66 1.81 -8.38
N TRP A 120 -14.34 1.09 -9.46
CA TRP A 120 -13.12 0.30 -9.60
C TRP A 120 -11.85 1.14 -9.54
N LEU A 121 -11.78 2.22 -10.31
CA LEU A 121 -10.63 3.12 -10.28
C LEU A 121 -10.46 3.77 -8.90
N TYR A 122 -11.56 4.13 -8.26
CA TYR A 122 -11.56 4.66 -6.90
C TYR A 122 -11.09 3.62 -5.88
N LEU A 123 -11.50 2.36 -6.02
CA LEU A 123 -11.05 1.23 -5.21
C LEU A 123 -9.54 1.00 -5.37
N VAL A 124 -9.02 0.99 -6.59
CA VAL A 124 -7.58 0.83 -6.87
C VAL A 124 -6.78 1.96 -6.21
N THR A 125 -7.24 3.20 -6.36
CA THR A 125 -6.60 4.39 -5.74
C THR A 125 -6.61 4.31 -4.22
N SER A 126 -7.73 3.90 -3.64
CA SER A 126 -7.87 3.72 -2.19
C SER A 126 -6.99 2.59 -1.67
N ALA A 127 -6.86 1.49 -2.43
CA ALA A 127 -5.97 0.38 -2.12
C ALA A 127 -4.49 0.80 -2.13
N PHE A 128 -4.06 1.61 -3.11
CA PHE A 128 -2.72 2.20 -3.10
C PHE A 128 -2.49 3.12 -1.91
N THR A 129 -3.48 3.93 -1.55
CA THR A 129 -3.42 4.81 -0.39
C THR A 129 -3.27 4.01 0.91
N LEU A 130 -4.05 2.93 1.04
CA LEU A 130 -3.96 2.01 2.16
C LEU A 130 -2.60 1.30 2.22
N ALA A 131 -2.11 0.82 1.08
CA ALA A 131 -0.81 0.13 0.99
C ALA A 131 0.36 1.07 1.35
N LYS A 132 0.31 2.34 0.92
CA LYS A 132 1.28 3.36 1.35
C LYS A 132 1.18 3.62 2.84
N THR A 133 -0.02 3.85 3.36
CA THR A 133 -0.24 4.08 4.80
C THR A 133 0.28 2.93 5.68
N LEU A 134 0.09 1.68 5.25
CA LEU A 134 0.64 0.50 5.91
C LEU A 134 2.17 0.48 5.87
N ARG A 135 2.75 0.86 4.73
CA ARG A 135 4.20 0.99 4.57
C ARG A 135 4.77 2.07 5.48
N ASP A 136 4.18 3.26 5.47
CA ASP A 136 4.64 4.42 6.25
C ASP A 136 4.59 4.10 7.76
N ARG A 137 3.57 3.36 8.21
CA ARG A 137 3.49 2.86 9.59
C ARG A 137 4.62 1.89 9.95
N HIS A 138 4.98 0.99 9.04
CA HIS A 138 6.05 0.03 9.29
C HIS A 138 7.44 0.68 9.27
N GLU A 139 7.66 1.66 8.39
CA GLU A 139 8.91 2.45 8.38
C GLU A 139 9.04 3.31 9.65
N ALA A 140 7.95 3.92 10.12
CA ALA A 140 7.94 4.65 11.39
C ALA A 140 8.30 3.75 12.58
N ASP A 141 7.70 2.55 12.68
CA ASP A 141 7.94 1.60 13.78
C ASP A 141 9.41 1.11 13.81
N LEU A 142 9.99 0.84 12.64
CA LEU A 142 11.41 0.48 12.51
C LEU A 142 12.35 1.64 12.94
N SER A 143 12.00 2.88 12.61
CA SER A 143 12.80 4.05 13.02
C SER A 143 12.75 4.27 14.53
N GLU A 144 11.59 4.08 15.17
CA GLU A 144 11.43 4.14 16.63
C GLU A 144 12.26 3.05 17.34
N ALA A 145 12.28 1.83 16.79
CA ALA A 145 13.08 0.72 17.33
C ALA A 145 14.58 1.04 17.29
N ARG A 146 15.08 1.65 16.20
CA ARG A 146 16.49 2.09 16.10
C ARG A 146 16.81 3.17 17.13
N VAL A 147 15.99 4.22 17.23
CA VAL A 147 16.21 5.31 18.20
C VAL A 147 16.18 4.78 19.63
N ARG A 148 15.24 3.88 19.97
CA ARG A 148 15.17 3.26 21.29
C ARG A 148 16.42 2.43 21.62
N GLY A 149 16.93 1.67 20.64
CA GLY A 149 18.17 0.91 20.80
C GLY A 149 19.40 1.80 21.00
N GLU A 150 19.53 2.89 20.24
CA GLU A 150 20.61 3.87 20.39
C GLU A 150 20.57 4.57 21.76
N MET A 151 19.38 4.92 22.24
CA MET A 151 19.20 5.56 23.54
C MET A 151 19.50 4.60 24.70
N ALA A 152 19.07 3.33 24.60
CA ALA A 152 19.40 2.30 25.58
C ALA A 152 20.91 2.01 25.65
N GLY A 153 21.58 1.88 24.50
CA GLY A 153 23.03 1.69 24.45
C GLY A 153 23.81 2.89 24.98
N ARG A 154 23.34 4.12 24.70
CA ARG A 154 23.92 5.34 25.29
C ARG A 154 23.77 5.39 26.80
N GLN A 155 22.61 5.01 27.32
CA GLN A 155 22.37 4.99 28.77
C GLN A 155 23.25 3.95 29.47
N GLN A 156 23.44 2.77 28.85
CA GLN A 156 24.35 1.75 29.35
C GLN A 156 25.80 2.24 29.40
N ALA A 157 26.30 2.83 28.31
CA ALA A 157 27.66 3.37 28.27
C ALA A 157 27.90 4.51 29.28
N LEU A 158 26.87 5.32 29.59
CA LEU A 158 26.94 6.35 30.63
C LEU A 158 26.99 5.74 32.03
N ASN A 159 26.19 4.70 32.30
CA ASN A 159 26.20 4.00 33.58
C ASN A 159 27.54 3.28 33.82
N GLU A 160 28.11 2.65 32.80
CA GLU A 160 29.44 2.00 32.88
C GLU A 160 30.56 3.01 33.16
N ARG A 161 30.49 4.21 32.55
CA ARG A 161 31.43 5.30 32.81
C ARG A 161 31.30 5.89 34.21
N ALA A 162 30.10 5.95 34.75
CA ALA A 162 29.87 6.38 36.14
C ALA A 162 30.45 5.35 37.13
N ALA A 163 30.20 4.06 36.89
CA ALA A 163 30.70 2.98 37.74
C ALA A 163 32.23 2.77 37.69
N SER A 164 32.92 3.27 36.66
CA SER A 164 34.38 3.21 36.54
C SER A 164 35.09 4.47 37.06
N ALA A 165 34.33 5.48 37.48
CA ALA A 165 34.84 6.71 38.08
C ALA A 165 34.75 6.73 39.62
N GLU A 166 34.05 5.76 40.21
CA GLU A 166 34.02 5.46 41.66
C GLU A 166 35.04 4.38 42.01
#